data_AF-A0A2P5I5J0-F1
#
_entry.id   AF-A0A2P5I5J0-F1
#
_cell.length_a   1.000
_cell.length_b   1.000
_cell.length_c   1.000
_cell.angle_alpha   90.00
_cell.angle_beta   90.00
_cell.angle_gamma   90.00
#
_symmetry.space_group_name_H-M   'P 1'
#
loop_
_entity.id
_entity.type
_entity.pdbx_description
1 polymer ?
#
loop_
_entity_poly.entity_id
_entity_poly.type
_entity_poly.pdbx_seq_one_letter_code
_entity_poly.pdbx_strand_id
1 'polypeptide(L)'
;MLRLSYWVFPIFAGLVWLGTLLGLFLHWVIDTNYKVYPSMQGGQTIAYISDVGAQELKPLFITGSVLTTVFFDISFLSDRWLRHKGRLVPNTTIGEKILSGLTIVCAIFGTVGLILLSIFDTARHPKLHDLFLGFFIVGYLLSAIFICWEYQRLGIRHREHRILRISFWIKLAFVLITIALAIPFVILTSRGNYNPAAILEWVIAVVFSFYVFSFYVDLYPAVYTKHGGNYSTKTWASARHEPEVRKMEEGSSSTRRHLHSDGNHIHSNF
;
A
#
# COMPACT_ATOMS: atom_id res chain seq x y z
N MET A 1 -5.97 2.05 -28.18
CA MET A 1 -6.70 2.71 -27.07
C MET A 1 -6.06 2.32 -25.74
N LEU A 2 -5.24 3.20 -25.15
CA LEU A 2 -4.64 3.01 -23.82
C LEU A 2 -5.75 3.01 -22.76
N ARG A 3 -6.32 1.84 -22.45
CA ARG A 3 -7.33 1.71 -21.40
C ARG A 3 -6.62 1.68 -20.05
N LEU A 4 -6.39 2.87 -19.48
CA LEU A 4 -5.85 3.09 -18.12
C LEU A 4 -6.48 2.09 -17.14
N SER A 5 -5.61 1.40 -16.43
CA SER A 5 -5.97 0.37 -15.46
C SER A 5 -5.70 0.89 -14.06
N TYR A 6 -6.54 0.53 -13.08
CA TYR A 6 -6.52 1.09 -11.72
C TYR A 6 -5.16 0.95 -11.00
N TRP A 7 -4.35 -0.05 -11.38
CA TRP A 7 -3.00 -0.26 -10.82
C TRP A 7 -1.98 0.82 -11.21
N VAL A 8 -2.27 1.67 -12.21
CA VAL A 8 -1.37 2.74 -12.65
C VAL A 8 -1.32 3.89 -11.64
N PHE A 9 -2.41 4.15 -10.92
CA PHE A 9 -2.49 5.26 -9.97
C PHE A 9 -1.43 5.23 -8.87
N PRO A 10 -1.22 4.12 -8.12
CA PRO A 10 -0.19 4.09 -7.09
C PRO A 10 1.24 4.16 -7.67
N ILE A 11 1.45 3.64 -8.88
CA ILE A 11 2.76 3.75 -9.55
C ILE A 11 3.05 5.19 -9.93
N PHE A 12 2.08 5.88 -10.53
CA PHE A 12 2.23 7.28 -10.89
C PHE A 12 2.48 8.14 -9.64
N ALA A 13 1.68 7.95 -8.58
CA ALA A 13 1.86 8.64 -7.31
C ALA A 13 3.26 8.42 -6.73
N GLY A 14 3.72 7.17 -6.64
CA GLY A 14 5.05 6.85 -6.11
C GLY A 14 6.20 7.42 -6.95
N LEU A 15 6.07 7.41 -8.28
CA LEU A 15 7.08 7.99 -9.18
C LEU A 15 7.15 9.51 -9.06
N VAL A 16 6.01 10.19 -8.95
CA VAL A 16 5.98 11.65 -8.74
C VAL A 16 6.62 12.01 -7.41
N TRP A 17 6.32 11.29 -6.34
CA TRP A 17 6.92 11.53 -5.03
C TRP A 17 8.42 11.28 -5.03
N LEU A 18 8.87 10.12 -5.54
CA LEU A 18 10.31 9.83 -5.67
C LEU A 18 11.03 10.86 -6.55
N GLY A 19 10.42 11.28 -7.65
CA GLY A 19 10.97 12.32 -8.52
C GLY A 19 11.09 13.66 -7.79
N THR A 20 10.10 14.01 -6.95
CA THR A 20 10.14 15.21 -6.10
C THR A 20 11.28 15.12 -5.09
N LEU A 21 11.40 14.00 -4.38
CA LEU A 21 12.48 13.78 -3.41
C LEU A 21 13.85 13.83 -4.07
N LEU A 22 14.01 13.16 -5.22
CA LEU A 22 15.26 13.17 -5.96
C LEU A 22 15.60 14.57 -6.48
N GLY A 23 14.61 15.31 -6.97
CA GLY A 23 14.80 16.69 -7.42
C GLY A 23 15.27 17.61 -6.30
N LEU A 24 14.62 17.55 -5.13
CA LEU A 24 15.04 18.31 -3.94
C LEU A 24 16.44 17.90 -3.47
N PHE A 25 16.72 16.59 -3.42
CA PHE A 25 18.01 16.08 -2.96
C PHE A 25 19.15 16.50 -3.90
N LEU A 26 18.99 16.30 -5.21
CA LEU A 26 20.00 16.65 -6.21
C LEU A 26 20.22 18.16 -6.27
N HIS A 27 19.18 18.97 -6.18
CA HIS A 27 19.34 20.41 -6.10
C HIS A 27 20.14 20.84 -4.86
N TRP A 28 19.83 20.26 -3.69
CA TRP A 28 20.58 20.59 -2.48
C TRP A 28 22.06 20.18 -2.56
N VAL A 29 22.35 18.98 -3.07
CA VAL A 29 23.71 18.44 -3.16
C VAL A 29 24.52 19.08 -4.28
N ILE A 30 23.96 19.20 -5.48
CA ILE A 30 24.70 19.58 -6.70
C ILE A 30 24.67 21.10 -6.91
N ASP A 31 23.48 21.70 -6.87
CA ASP A 31 23.30 23.10 -7.23
C ASP A 31 23.69 24.03 -6.08
N THR A 32 23.19 23.74 -4.88
CA THR A 32 23.46 24.57 -3.70
C THR A 32 24.71 24.16 -2.92
N ASN A 33 25.32 23.02 -3.25
CA ASN A 33 26.53 22.48 -2.61
C ASN A 33 26.43 22.45 -1.06
N TYR A 34 25.39 21.77 -0.54
CA TYR A 34 25.14 21.64 0.90
C TYR A 34 24.93 22.96 1.65
N LYS A 35 24.39 23.98 0.97
CA LYS A 35 24.05 25.26 1.58
C LYS A 35 23.22 25.08 2.85
N VAL A 36 23.62 25.76 3.91
CA VAL A 36 22.85 25.88 5.15
C VAL A 36 21.80 26.98 4.94
N TYR A 37 20.52 26.61 5.06
CA TYR A 37 19.40 27.52 4.83
C TYR A 37 19.04 28.32 6.08
N PRO A 38 18.42 29.51 5.94
CA PRO A 38 17.93 30.27 7.09
C PRO A 38 16.84 29.57 7.91
N SER A 39 16.15 28.58 7.33
CA SER A 39 15.17 27.74 8.04
C SER A 39 15.84 26.68 8.93
N MET A 40 17.13 26.42 8.74
CA MET A 40 17.89 25.45 9.52
C MET A 40 18.28 26.03 10.88
N GLN A 41 18.19 25.20 11.92
CA GLN A 41 18.54 25.59 13.28
C GLN A 41 20.06 25.64 13.48
N GLY A 42 20.51 26.37 14.51
CA GLY A 42 21.94 26.50 14.82
C GLY A 42 22.62 25.15 15.02
N GLY A 43 23.69 24.87 14.26
CA GLY A 43 24.44 23.61 14.30
C GLY A 43 23.92 22.50 13.37
N GLN A 44 22.83 22.76 12.63
CA GLN A 44 22.35 21.86 11.59
C GLN A 44 23.19 22.00 10.31
N THR A 45 23.65 20.88 9.78
CA THR A 45 24.45 20.76 8.54
C THR A 45 23.73 19.95 7.47
N ILE A 46 22.75 19.12 7.85
CA ILE A 46 21.93 18.32 6.93
C ILE A 46 20.55 18.98 6.85
N ALA A 47 20.15 19.41 5.65
CA ALA A 47 18.85 20.02 5.43
C ALA A 47 17.73 18.98 5.51
N TYR A 48 16.64 19.32 6.19
CA TYR A 48 15.38 18.59 6.07
C TYR A 48 14.85 18.73 4.63
N ILE A 49 14.01 17.79 4.19
CA ILE A 49 13.27 17.90 2.91
C ILE A 49 12.52 19.23 2.89
N SER A 50 11.88 19.56 4.01
CA SER A 50 11.12 20.79 4.20
C SER A 50 11.97 22.05 4.11
N ASP A 51 13.24 22.02 4.55
CA ASP A 51 14.18 23.15 4.41
C ASP A 51 14.48 23.44 2.94
N VAL A 52 14.75 22.40 2.14
CA VAL A 52 15.00 22.54 0.71
C VAL A 52 13.71 22.94 -0.03
N GLY A 53 12.60 22.31 0.35
CA GLY A 53 11.26 22.57 -0.20
C GLY A 53 10.69 23.95 0.16
N ALA A 54 11.29 24.67 1.11
CA ALA A 54 10.89 26.03 1.46
C ALA A 54 11.48 27.11 0.52
N GLN A 55 12.49 26.75 -0.28
CA GLN A 55 13.28 27.69 -1.10
C GLN A 55 12.76 27.76 -2.54
N GLU A 56 13.67 27.88 -3.51
CA GLU A 56 13.39 28.02 -4.94
C GLU A 56 12.56 26.85 -5.51
N LEU A 57 12.73 25.65 -4.95
CA LEU A 57 11.98 24.45 -5.36
C LEU A 57 10.64 24.26 -4.63
N LYS A 58 10.14 25.28 -3.94
CA LYS A 58 8.79 25.22 -3.33
C LYS A 58 7.68 24.85 -4.33
N PRO A 59 7.65 25.38 -5.57
CA PRO A 59 6.64 24.96 -6.56
C PRO A 59 6.71 23.47 -6.91
N LEU A 60 7.92 22.91 -6.98
CA LEU A 60 8.14 21.47 -7.20
C LEU A 60 7.59 20.66 -6.02
N PHE A 61 7.89 21.08 -4.79
CA PHE A 61 7.43 20.38 -3.59
C PHE A 61 5.91 20.39 -3.43
N ILE A 62 5.27 21.53 -3.72
CA ILE A 62 3.80 21.65 -3.71
C ILE A 62 3.18 20.76 -4.79
N THR A 63 3.66 20.88 -6.03
CA THR A 63 3.11 20.11 -7.15
C THR A 63 3.28 18.61 -6.93
N GLY A 64 4.47 18.19 -6.49
CA GLY A 64 4.78 16.81 -6.13
C GLY A 64 3.87 16.26 -5.03
N SER A 65 3.66 17.04 -3.96
CA SER A 65 2.78 16.69 -2.84
C SER A 65 1.33 16.53 -3.30
N VAL A 66 0.80 17.47 -4.08
CA VAL A 66 -0.59 17.45 -4.58
C VAL A 66 -0.81 16.25 -5.50
N LEU A 67 0.05 16.06 -6.50
CA LEU A 67 -0.08 14.96 -7.44
C LEU A 67 0.05 13.60 -6.74
N THR A 68 1.04 13.43 -5.88
CA THR A 68 1.24 12.18 -5.13
C THR A 68 -0.01 11.81 -4.34
N THR A 69 -0.50 12.74 -3.52
CA THR A 69 -1.59 12.46 -2.57
C THR A 69 -2.93 12.26 -3.25
N VAL A 70 -3.25 13.04 -4.29
CA VAL A 70 -4.49 12.87 -5.06
C VAL A 70 -4.52 11.50 -5.75
N PHE A 71 -3.45 11.11 -6.43
CA PHE A 71 -3.39 9.79 -7.09
C PHE A 71 -3.33 8.64 -6.08
N PHE A 72 -2.74 8.87 -4.91
CA PHE A 72 -2.75 7.91 -3.83
C PHE A 72 -4.16 7.71 -3.25
N ASP A 73 -4.90 8.79 -2.99
CA ASP A 73 -6.30 8.73 -2.54
C ASP A 73 -7.21 8.05 -3.56
N ILE A 74 -7.00 8.31 -4.86
CA ILE A 74 -7.69 7.58 -5.93
C ILE A 74 -7.39 6.07 -5.86
N SER A 75 -6.21 5.67 -5.39
CA SER A 75 -5.86 4.24 -5.22
C SER A 75 -6.68 3.60 -4.10
N PHE A 76 -6.88 4.28 -2.96
CA PHE A 76 -7.78 3.83 -1.89
C PHE A 76 -9.24 3.75 -2.36
N LEU A 77 -9.71 4.79 -3.06
CA LEU A 77 -11.07 4.81 -3.62
C LEU A 77 -11.28 3.70 -4.65
N SER A 78 -10.26 3.43 -5.46
CA SER A 78 -10.27 2.35 -6.45
C SER A 78 -10.38 0.98 -5.80
N ASP A 79 -9.59 0.72 -4.74
CA ASP A 79 -9.67 -0.53 -3.98
C ASP A 79 -11.09 -0.74 -3.44
N ARG A 80 -11.64 0.27 -2.76
CA ARG A 80 -13.00 0.22 -2.20
C ARG A 80 -14.07 0.03 -3.27
N TRP A 81 -13.96 0.74 -4.40
CA TRP A 81 -14.92 0.63 -5.50
C TRP A 81 -14.86 -0.75 -6.17
N LEU A 82 -13.67 -1.28 -6.39
CA LEU A 82 -13.47 -2.61 -7.00
C LEU A 82 -13.98 -3.73 -6.10
N ARG A 83 -13.81 -3.62 -4.77
CA ARG A 83 -14.41 -4.55 -3.79
C ARG A 83 -15.93 -4.46 -3.79
N HIS A 84 -16.48 -3.24 -3.86
CA HIS A 84 -17.93 -3.04 -3.91
C HIS A 84 -18.55 -3.61 -5.20
N LYS A 85 -17.87 -3.49 -6.34
CA LYS A 85 -18.30 -4.07 -7.63
C LYS A 85 -18.03 -5.59 -7.73
N GLY A 86 -17.48 -6.22 -6.70
CA GLY A 86 -17.15 -7.66 -6.71
C GLY A 86 -16.03 -8.03 -7.67
N ARG A 87 -15.21 -7.07 -8.10
CA ARG A 87 -14.01 -7.27 -8.94
C ARG A 87 -12.76 -7.60 -8.13
N LEU A 88 -12.79 -7.26 -6.85
CA LEU A 88 -11.90 -7.75 -5.79
C LEU A 88 -12.73 -8.49 -4.75
N VAL A 89 -12.06 -9.13 -3.78
CA VAL A 89 -12.70 -9.87 -2.68
C VAL A 89 -13.63 -8.91 -1.92
N PRO A 90 -14.95 -9.12 -1.94
CA PRO A 90 -15.90 -8.17 -1.41
C PRO A 90 -15.87 -8.13 0.12
N ASN A 91 -16.07 -6.93 0.67
CA ASN A 91 -16.25 -6.75 2.10
C ASN A 91 -17.63 -7.27 2.51
N THR A 92 -17.64 -8.34 3.30
CA THR A 92 -18.87 -9.06 3.68
C THR A 92 -19.39 -8.59 5.03
N THR A 93 -18.53 -8.12 5.93
CA THR A 93 -18.94 -7.65 7.26
C THR A 93 -19.07 -6.14 7.34
N ILE A 94 -19.95 -5.67 8.24
CA ILE A 94 -20.10 -4.23 8.56
C ILE A 94 -18.76 -3.66 9.05
N GLY A 95 -18.03 -4.42 9.88
CA GLY A 95 -16.71 -4.00 10.36
C GLY A 95 -15.72 -3.72 9.22
N GLU A 96 -15.63 -4.58 8.22
CA GLU A 96 -14.74 -4.34 7.06
C GLU A 96 -15.11 -3.06 6.30
N LYS A 97 -16.41 -2.77 6.17
CA LYS A 97 -16.88 -1.53 5.53
C LYS A 97 -16.53 -0.28 6.35
N ILE A 98 -16.61 -0.37 7.69
CA ILE A 98 -16.21 0.72 8.60
C ILE A 98 -14.70 0.94 8.53
N LEU A 99 -13.89 -0.12 8.62
CA LEU A 99 -12.44 -0.01 8.51
C LEU A 99 -12.02 0.63 7.20
N SER A 100 -12.59 0.18 6.07
CA SER A 100 -12.32 0.77 4.76
C SER A 100 -12.71 2.25 4.68
N GLY A 101 -13.85 2.63 5.27
CA GLY A 101 -14.25 4.03 5.37
C GLY A 101 -13.27 4.86 6.20
N LEU A 102 -12.83 4.33 7.33
CA LEU A 102 -11.89 4.99 8.24
C LEU A 102 -10.50 5.14 7.59
N THR A 103 -10.03 4.13 6.85
CA THR A 103 -8.82 4.20 6.03
C THR A 103 -8.86 5.38 5.07
N ILE A 104 -9.96 5.57 4.34
CA ILE A 104 -10.11 6.68 3.38
C ILE A 104 -10.14 8.03 4.11
N VAL A 105 -10.91 8.14 5.19
CA VAL A 105 -10.99 9.40 5.97
C VAL A 105 -9.62 9.79 6.52
N CYS A 106 -8.89 8.84 7.12
CA CYS A 106 -7.53 9.09 7.61
C CYS A 106 -6.54 9.41 6.49
N ALA A 107 -6.68 8.79 5.31
CA ALA A 107 -5.87 9.13 4.13
C ALA A 107 -6.11 10.57 3.68
N ILE A 108 -7.37 11.03 3.65
CA ILE A 108 -7.71 12.43 3.33
C ILE A 108 -7.08 13.40 4.34
N PHE A 109 -7.11 13.08 5.64
CA PHE A 109 -6.39 13.88 6.64
C PHE A 109 -4.89 13.93 6.37
N GLY A 110 -4.29 12.80 5.97
CA GLY A 110 -2.89 12.73 5.55
C GLY A 110 -2.59 13.59 4.31
N THR A 111 -3.46 13.55 3.30
CA THR A 111 -3.40 14.34 2.08
C THR A 111 -3.46 15.84 2.38
N VAL A 112 -4.44 16.25 3.19
CA VAL A 112 -4.56 17.64 3.65
C VAL A 112 -3.29 18.05 4.40
N GLY A 113 -2.76 17.20 5.28
CA GLY A 113 -1.49 17.43 5.97
C GLY A 113 -0.33 17.69 5.01
N LEU A 114 -0.11 16.83 4.02
CA LEU A 114 1.03 16.96 3.10
C LEU A 114 0.90 18.16 2.16
N ILE A 115 -0.30 18.46 1.67
CA ILE A 115 -0.53 19.64 0.82
C ILE A 115 -0.31 20.91 1.65
N LEU A 116 -0.91 21.01 2.83
CA LEU A 116 -0.80 22.21 3.65
C LEU A 116 0.62 22.43 4.17
N LEU A 117 1.36 21.38 4.57
CA LEU A 117 2.77 21.54 4.99
C LEU A 117 3.68 22.00 3.84
N SER A 118 3.35 21.66 2.59
CA SER A 118 4.10 22.13 1.41
C SER A 118 3.84 23.61 1.11
N ILE A 119 2.66 24.13 1.48
CA ILE A 119 2.29 25.54 1.30
C ILE A 119 2.80 26.37 2.49
N PHE A 120 2.56 25.93 3.71
CA PHE A 120 3.05 26.52 4.95
C PHE A 120 4.43 25.98 5.28
N ASP A 121 5.44 26.54 4.64
CA ASP A 121 6.84 26.10 4.78
C ASP A 121 7.47 26.44 6.14
N THR A 122 8.60 25.79 6.41
CA THR A 122 9.42 25.97 7.62
C THR A 122 10.04 27.36 7.73
N ALA A 123 10.26 28.06 6.62
CA ALA A 123 10.90 29.38 6.62
C ALA A 123 9.97 30.50 7.12
N ARG A 124 8.67 30.43 6.78
CA ARG A 124 7.68 31.48 7.08
C ARG A 124 6.70 31.09 8.17
N HIS A 125 6.33 29.81 8.25
CA HIS A 125 5.27 29.33 9.14
C HIS A 125 5.65 28.04 9.88
N PRO A 126 6.78 27.99 10.62
CA PRO A 126 7.31 26.75 11.21
C PRO A 126 6.30 26.03 12.12
N LYS A 127 5.55 26.75 12.95
CA LYS A 127 4.53 26.14 13.83
C LYS A 127 3.38 25.47 13.07
N LEU A 128 2.96 26.07 11.95
CA LEU A 128 1.91 25.48 11.11
C LEU A 128 2.47 24.29 10.32
N HIS A 129 3.71 24.40 9.85
CA HIS A 129 4.42 23.32 9.18
C HIS A 129 4.47 22.05 10.06
N ASP A 130 4.92 22.18 11.30
CA ASP A 130 5.05 21.06 12.24
C ASP A 130 3.69 20.41 12.57
N LEU A 131 2.64 21.24 12.68
CA LEU A 131 1.28 20.74 12.90
C LEU A 131 0.79 19.90 11.71
N PHE A 132 0.98 20.39 10.48
CA PHE A 132 0.56 19.70 9.26
C PHE A 132 1.43 18.48 8.95
N LEU A 133 2.71 18.50 9.32
CA LEU A 133 3.58 17.33 9.33
C LEU A 133 3.04 16.24 10.26
N GLY A 134 2.55 16.63 11.44
CA GLY A 134 1.84 15.74 12.35
C GLY A 134 0.59 15.12 11.71
N PHE A 135 -0.24 15.93 11.06
CA PHE A 135 -1.44 15.43 10.34
C PHE A 135 -1.09 14.46 9.21
N PHE A 136 -0.03 14.75 8.45
CA PHE A 136 0.49 13.87 7.41
C PHE A 136 0.90 12.50 7.98
N ILE A 137 1.79 12.48 8.98
CA ILE A 137 2.32 11.25 9.57
C ILE A 137 1.20 10.44 10.22
N VAL A 138 0.43 11.07 11.12
CA VAL A 138 -0.64 10.39 11.87
C VAL A 138 -1.75 9.93 10.95
N GLY A 139 -2.17 10.77 9.98
CA GLY A 139 -3.23 10.45 9.03
C GLY A 139 -2.90 9.21 8.20
N TYR A 140 -1.75 9.20 7.52
CA TYR A 140 -1.37 8.03 6.70
C TYR A 140 -0.99 6.81 7.54
N LEU A 141 -0.39 6.98 8.72
CA LEU A 141 -0.09 5.84 9.60
C LEU A 141 -1.36 5.17 10.12
N LEU A 142 -2.35 5.94 10.58
CA LEU A 142 -3.65 5.40 10.99
C LEU A 142 -4.37 4.76 9.81
N SER A 143 -4.34 5.39 8.63
CA SER A 143 -4.88 4.81 7.40
C SER A 143 -4.25 3.44 7.09
N ALA A 144 -2.91 3.34 7.21
CA ALA A 144 -2.14 2.12 7.01
C ALA A 144 -2.48 1.02 8.04
N ILE A 145 -2.71 1.40 9.31
CA ILE A 145 -3.15 0.45 10.35
C ILE A 145 -4.54 -0.09 10.04
N PHE A 146 -5.49 0.77 9.67
CA PHE A 146 -6.86 0.34 9.36
C PHE A 146 -6.93 -0.54 8.12
N ILE A 147 -6.18 -0.22 7.07
CA ILE A 147 -6.13 -1.09 5.88
C ILE A 147 -5.46 -2.43 6.21
N CYS A 148 -4.37 -2.44 7.00
CA CYS A 148 -3.76 -3.70 7.47
C CYS A 148 -4.77 -4.57 8.23
N TRP A 149 -5.55 -3.97 9.12
CA TRP A 149 -6.53 -4.70 9.91
C TRP A 149 -7.70 -5.20 9.04
N GLU A 150 -8.16 -4.42 8.06
CA GLU A 150 -9.13 -4.87 7.06
C GLU A 150 -8.59 -6.12 6.33
N TYR A 151 -7.36 -6.06 5.84
CA TYR A 151 -6.73 -7.16 5.10
C TYR A 151 -6.49 -8.40 5.95
N GLN A 152 -6.14 -8.24 7.23
CA GLN A 152 -6.04 -9.35 8.17
C GLN A 152 -7.39 -10.06 8.31
N ARG A 153 -8.48 -9.31 8.48
CA ARG A 153 -9.83 -9.87 8.62
C ARG A 153 -10.26 -10.58 7.34
N LEU A 154 -10.00 -10.00 6.17
CA LEU A 154 -10.30 -10.63 4.89
C LEU A 154 -9.46 -11.89 4.65
N GLY A 155 -8.17 -11.85 5.00
CA GLY A 155 -7.22 -12.95 4.81
C GLY A 155 -7.51 -14.16 5.69
N ILE A 156 -8.06 -13.96 6.90
CA ILE A 156 -8.52 -15.07 7.76
C ILE A 156 -9.71 -15.79 7.12
N ARG A 157 -10.66 -15.05 6.52
CA ARG A 157 -11.86 -15.64 5.91
C ARG A 157 -11.60 -16.28 4.55
N HIS A 158 -10.68 -15.72 3.78
CA HIS A 158 -10.35 -16.18 2.43
C HIS A 158 -8.92 -16.74 2.38
N ARG A 159 -8.66 -17.80 3.16
CA ARG A 159 -7.35 -18.48 3.24
C ARG A 159 -6.85 -19.01 1.89
N GLU A 160 -7.72 -19.19 0.92
CA GLU A 160 -7.35 -19.66 -0.42
C GLU A 160 -6.56 -18.61 -1.24
N HIS A 161 -6.64 -17.32 -0.89
CA HIS A 161 -6.05 -16.26 -1.70
C HIS A 161 -4.71 -15.77 -1.15
N ARG A 162 -3.62 -16.33 -1.71
CA ARG A 162 -2.23 -15.98 -1.36
C ARG A 162 -1.92 -14.49 -1.55
N ILE A 163 -2.53 -13.82 -2.53
CA ILE A 163 -2.27 -12.40 -2.83
C ILE A 163 -2.72 -11.46 -1.71
N LEU A 164 -3.82 -11.77 -1.02
CA LEU A 164 -4.29 -10.99 0.13
C LEU A 164 -3.30 -11.07 1.29
N ARG A 165 -2.71 -12.26 1.53
CA ARG A 165 -1.70 -12.43 2.58
C ARG A 165 -0.41 -11.70 2.25
N ILE A 166 0.02 -11.74 0.99
CA ILE A 166 1.22 -11.03 0.55
C ILE A 166 1.02 -9.52 0.77
N SER A 167 -0.10 -8.96 0.32
CA SER A 167 -0.40 -7.55 0.55
C SER A 167 -0.43 -7.21 2.05
N PHE A 168 -1.10 -8.02 2.87
CA PHE A 168 -1.13 -7.84 4.32
C PHE A 168 0.28 -7.76 4.93
N TRP A 169 1.16 -8.72 4.63
CA TRP A 169 2.51 -8.74 5.19
C TRP A 169 3.38 -7.59 4.69
N ILE A 170 3.24 -7.20 3.42
CA ILE A 170 3.93 -6.03 2.87
C ILE A 170 3.51 -4.77 3.62
N LYS A 171 2.20 -4.53 3.78
CA LYS A 171 1.71 -3.34 4.47
C LYS A 171 2.04 -3.35 5.96
N LEU A 172 1.96 -4.51 6.61
CA LEU A 172 2.35 -4.65 8.01
C LEU A 172 3.83 -4.30 8.20
N ALA A 173 4.72 -4.78 7.31
CA ALA A 173 6.13 -4.42 7.33
C ALA A 173 6.32 -2.90 7.20
N PHE A 174 5.62 -2.25 6.27
CA PHE A 174 5.66 -0.79 6.14
C PHE A 174 5.19 -0.07 7.39
N VAL A 175 4.10 -0.50 8.03
CA VAL A 175 3.61 0.09 9.28
C VAL A 175 4.67 -0.04 10.38
N LEU A 176 5.25 -1.22 10.57
CA LEU A 176 6.25 -1.46 11.60
C LEU A 176 7.53 -0.66 11.36
N ILE A 177 8.04 -0.64 10.13
CA ILE A 177 9.22 0.14 9.74
C ILE A 177 8.95 1.64 9.94
N THR A 178 7.78 2.12 9.51
CA THR A 178 7.42 3.54 9.65
C THR A 178 7.35 3.94 11.12
N ILE A 179 6.74 3.14 11.99
CA ILE A 179 6.70 3.41 13.44
C ILE A 179 8.12 3.41 14.03
N ALA A 180 8.95 2.44 13.65
CA ALA A 180 10.33 2.32 14.14
C ALA A 180 11.21 3.50 13.73
N LEU A 181 10.93 4.15 12.58
CA LEU A 181 11.63 5.34 12.12
C LEU A 181 11.02 6.64 12.65
N ALA A 182 9.69 6.73 12.72
CA ALA A 182 8.97 7.94 13.12
C ALA A 182 9.14 8.27 14.60
N ILE A 183 9.20 7.28 15.49
CA ILE A 183 9.40 7.52 16.93
C ILE A 183 10.76 8.19 17.19
N PRO A 184 11.91 7.65 16.72
CA PRO A 184 13.20 8.33 16.83
C PRO A 184 13.20 9.71 16.18
N PHE A 185 12.57 9.87 15.01
CA PHE A 185 12.47 11.16 14.31
C PHE A 185 11.83 12.24 15.20
N VAL A 186 10.69 11.95 15.82
CA VAL A 186 10.00 12.89 16.72
C VAL A 186 10.85 13.19 17.96
N ILE A 187 11.47 12.17 18.56
CA ILE A 187 12.29 12.34 19.76
C ILE A 187 13.53 13.19 19.47
N LEU A 188 14.24 12.92 18.37
CA LEU A 188 15.47 13.63 17.99
C LEU A 188 15.19 15.09 17.64
N THR A 189 14.11 15.35 16.90
CA THR A 189 13.65 16.70 16.58
C THR A 189 13.32 17.47 17.86
N SER A 190 12.59 16.85 18.80
CA SER A 190 12.23 17.48 20.08
C SER A 190 13.42 17.75 21.00
N ARG A 191 14.52 16.99 20.85
CA ARG A 191 15.76 17.15 21.62
C ARG A 191 16.78 18.08 20.95
N GLY A 192 16.46 18.65 19.79
CA GLY A 192 17.37 19.53 19.04
C GLY A 192 18.50 18.80 18.31
N ASN A 193 18.41 17.47 18.16
CA ASN A 193 19.37 16.68 17.39
C ASN A 193 18.97 16.66 15.90
N TYR A 194 19.11 17.81 15.25
CA TYR A 194 18.53 18.06 13.92
C TYR A 194 19.17 17.24 12.79
N ASN A 195 20.48 17.01 12.80
CA ASN A 195 21.15 16.26 11.72
C ASN A 195 20.68 14.79 11.63
N PRO A 196 20.68 14.00 12.72
CA PRO A 196 20.08 12.66 12.69
C PRO A 196 18.59 12.66 12.34
N ALA A 197 17.84 13.65 12.82
CA ALA A 197 16.42 13.77 12.49
C ALA A 197 16.17 14.09 11.01
N ALA A 198 16.99 14.93 10.39
CA ALA A 198 16.92 15.21 8.95
C ALA A 198 17.18 13.94 8.13
N ILE A 199 18.18 13.14 8.50
CA ILE A 199 18.42 11.83 7.85
C ILE A 199 17.19 10.93 7.96
N LEU A 200 16.56 10.84 9.13
CA LEU A 200 15.36 10.04 9.32
C LEU A 200 14.18 10.54 8.48
N GLU A 201 14.01 11.86 8.34
CA GLU A 201 12.96 12.42 7.47
C GLU A 201 13.13 11.96 6.01
N TRP A 202 14.35 12.07 5.46
CA TRP A 202 14.68 11.58 4.12
C TRP A 202 14.38 10.08 3.96
N VAL A 203 14.79 9.27 4.94
CA VAL A 203 14.54 7.82 4.93
C VAL A 203 13.04 7.51 4.99
N ILE A 204 12.30 8.17 5.88
CA ILE A 204 10.84 8.00 6.03
C ILE A 204 10.13 8.38 4.74
N ALA A 205 10.52 9.47 4.08
CA ALA A 205 9.91 9.90 2.83
C ALA A 205 10.14 8.91 1.67
N VAL A 206 11.33 8.29 1.61
CA VAL A 206 11.61 7.22 0.65
C VAL A 206 10.80 5.96 0.98
N VAL A 207 10.72 5.57 2.26
CA VAL A 207 9.87 4.44 2.72
C VAL A 207 8.40 4.68 2.36
N PHE A 208 7.91 5.91 2.53
CA PHE A 208 6.56 6.30 2.14
C PHE A 208 6.33 6.08 0.63
N SER A 209 7.31 6.35 -0.23
CA SER A 209 7.23 6.05 -1.66
C SER A 209 6.98 4.56 -1.92
N PHE A 210 7.75 3.69 -1.25
CA PHE A 210 7.61 2.24 -1.38
C PHE A 210 6.28 1.74 -0.82
N TYR A 211 5.79 2.36 0.26
CA TYR A 211 4.45 2.10 0.77
C TYR A 211 3.37 2.45 -0.26
N VAL A 212 3.47 3.59 -0.94
CA VAL A 212 2.55 3.97 -2.04
C VAL A 212 2.63 2.94 -3.17
N PHE A 213 3.82 2.54 -3.61
CA PHE A 213 3.97 1.50 -4.63
C PHE A 213 3.34 0.16 -4.24
N SER A 214 3.31 -0.18 -2.95
CA SER A 214 2.73 -1.45 -2.48
C SER A 214 1.26 -1.62 -2.90
N PHE A 215 0.52 -0.53 -3.11
CA PHE A 215 -0.88 -0.57 -3.56
C PHE A 215 -1.07 -1.11 -4.98
N TYR A 216 0.02 -1.19 -5.76
CA TYR A 216 0.01 -1.94 -7.01
C TYR A 216 -0.42 -3.40 -6.78
N VAL A 217 0.07 -4.04 -5.72
CA VAL A 217 -0.23 -5.45 -5.40
C VAL A 217 -1.73 -5.65 -5.13
N ASP A 218 -2.40 -4.62 -4.60
CA ASP A 218 -3.82 -4.63 -4.28
C ASP A 218 -4.72 -4.48 -5.51
N LEU A 219 -4.31 -3.60 -6.43
CA LEU A 219 -5.10 -3.22 -7.60
C LEU A 219 -4.79 -4.09 -8.83
N TYR A 220 -3.62 -4.72 -8.89
CA TYR A 220 -3.22 -5.60 -9.99
C TYR A 220 -4.20 -6.76 -10.27
N PRO A 221 -4.75 -7.47 -9.26
CA PRO A 221 -5.70 -8.55 -9.49
C PRO A 221 -6.95 -8.15 -10.29
N ALA A 222 -7.34 -6.87 -10.25
CA ALA A 222 -8.50 -6.36 -10.98
C ALA A 222 -8.34 -6.38 -12.51
N VAL A 223 -7.13 -6.56 -13.04
CA VAL A 223 -6.86 -6.75 -14.47
C VAL A 223 -7.53 -8.03 -14.98
N TYR A 224 -7.50 -9.10 -14.18
CA TYR A 224 -8.04 -10.41 -14.55
C TYR A 224 -9.57 -10.50 -14.45
N THR A 225 -10.22 -9.54 -13.80
CA THR A 225 -11.69 -9.46 -13.67
C THR A 225 -12.32 -8.46 -14.66
N LYS A 226 -11.55 -7.95 -15.64
CA LYS A 226 -11.96 -6.91 -16.60
C LYS A 226 -12.95 -7.40 -17.69
N HIS A 227 -13.02 -8.71 -17.96
CA HIS A 227 -13.84 -9.30 -19.05
C HIS A 227 -15.12 -10.00 -18.54
N GLY A 228 -15.78 -9.47 -17.52
CA GLY A 228 -17.07 -9.99 -17.03
C GLY A 228 -16.99 -11.12 -15.98
N GLY A 229 -15.79 -11.48 -15.53
CA GLY A 229 -15.63 -12.39 -14.39
C GLY A 229 -15.77 -11.63 -13.08
N ASN A 230 -16.89 -11.76 -12.37
CA ASN A 230 -16.92 -11.34 -10.97
C ASN A 230 -15.97 -12.25 -10.19
N TYR A 231 -15.19 -11.66 -9.29
CA TYR A 231 -14.32 -12.40 -8.39
C TYR A 231 -15.13 -13.46 -7.64
N SER A 232 -16.33 -13.06 -7.18
CA SER A 232 -17.36 -13.94 -6.61
C SER A 232 -17.70 -15.13 -7.53
N THR A 233 -18.05 -14.91 -8.81
CA THR A 233 -18.42 -16.02 -9.72
C THR A 233 -17.30 -17.01 -9.96
N LYS A 234 -16.02 -16.59 -10.00
CA LYS A 234 -14.90 -17.53 -10.11
C LYS A 234 -14.76 -18.40 -8.86
N THR A 235 -14.94 -17.84 -7.66
CA THR A 235 -14.93 -18.64 -6.42
C THR A 235 -16.11 -19.61 -6.34
N TRP A 236 -17.33 -19.19 -6.68
CA TRP A 236 -18.51 -20.08 -6.70
C TRP A 236 -18.48 -21.14 -7.80
N ALA A 237 -17.82 -20.88 -8.94
CA ALA A 237 -17.65 -21.85 -10.01
C ALA A 237 -16.52 -22.85 -9.67
N SER A 238 -15.37 -22.37 -9.18
CA SER A 238 -14.26 -23.22 -8.76
C SER A 238 -14.64 -24.11 -7.57
N ALA A 239 -15.36 -23.55 -6.58
CA ALA A 239 -15.85 -24.32 -5.42
C ALA A 239 -17.02 -25.25 -5.73
N ARG A 240 -17.68 -25.13 -6.90
CA ARG A 240 -18.66 -26.12 -7.39
C ARG A 240 -17.99 -27.25 -8.19
N HIS A 241 -16.97 -26.93 -8.97
CA HIS A 241 -16.24 -27.94 -9.72
C HIS A 241 -15.33 -28.81 -8.84
N GLU A 242 -14.73 -28.28 -7.78
CA GLU A 242 -13.83 -29.04 -6.90
C GLU A 242 -14.51 -30.21 -6.14
N PRO A 243 -15.74 -30.07 -5.58
CA PRO A 243 -16.44 -31.20 -4.97
C PRO A 243 -17.01 -32.18 -6.00
N GLU A 244 -17.36 -31.75 -7.21
CA GLU A 244 -17.82 -32.66 -8.28
C GLU A 244 -16.69 -33.52 -8.86
N VAL A 245 -15.51 -32.92 -9.10
CA VAL A 245 -14.33 -33.64 -9.58
C VAL A 245 -13.84 -34.64 -8.53
N ARG A 246 -13.80 -34.27 -7.24
CA ARG A 246 -13.46 -35.22 -6.16
C ARG A 246 -14.46 -36.37 -6.04
N LYS A 247 -15.76 -36.12 -6.20
CA LYS A 247 -16.78 -37.18 -6.18
C LYS A 247 -16.69 -38.10 -7.40
N MET A 248 -16.34 -37.58 -8.59
CA MET A 248 -16.11 -38.41 -9.78
C MET A 248 -14.81 -39.24 -9.68
N GLU A 249 -13.73 -38.69 -9.13
CA GLU A 249 -12.48 -39.43 -8.90
C GLU A 249 -12.65 -40.53 -7.84
N GLU A 250 -13.36 -40.24 -6.74
CA GLU A 250 -13.67 -41.25 -5.71
C GLU A 250 -14.61 -42.35 -6.25
N GLY A 251 -15.64 -41.99 -7.02
CA GLY A 251 -16.58 -42.94 -7.63
C GLY A 251 -15.97 -43.81 -8.75
N SER A 252 -14.99 -43.29 -9.49
CA SER A 252 -14.29 -44.06 -10.52
C SER A 252 -13.24 -45.02 -9.93
N SER A 253 -12.72 -44.72 -8.73
CA SER A 253 -11.70 -45.57 -8.07
C SER A 253 -12.27 -46.81 -7.39
N SER A 254 -13.54 -46.77 -6.95
CA SER A 254 -14.22 -47.89 -6.27
C SER A 254 -14.74 -48.96 -7.24
N THR A 255 -15.05 -48.58 -8.49
CA THR A 255 -15.61 -49.50 -9.50
C THR A 255 -14.56 -50.41 -10.14
N ARG A 256 -13.26 -50.03 -10.11
CA ARG A 256 -12.20 -50.80 -10.79
C ARG A 256 -11.67 -52.00 -9.99
N ARG A 257 -12.14 -52.25 -8.76
CA ARG A 257 -11.61 -53.31 -7.88
C ARG A 257 -12.37 -54.65 -7.91
N HIS A 258 -13.43 -54.80 -8.72
CA HIS A 258 -14.28 -56.00 -8.69
C HIS A 258 -14.40 -56.82 -9.99
N LEU A 259 -13.56 -56.59 -11.01
CA LEU A 259 -13.59 -57.36 -12.27
C LEU A 259 -12.22 -57.94 -12.64
N HIS A 260 -11.83 -59.02 -11.96
CA HIS A 260 -10.95 -60.09 -12.48
C HIS A 260 -11.00 -61.27 -11.48
N SER A 261 -12.03 -62.12 -11.55
CA SER A 261 -12.06 -63.41 -12.27
C SER A 261 -11.30 -64.53 -11.55
N ASP A 262 -12.03 -65.22 -10.67
CA ASP A 262 -11.80 -66.62 -10.31
C ASP A 262 -12.14 -67.53 -11.49
N GLY A 263 -11.42 -68.66 -11.60
CA GLY A 263 -11.90 -69.86 -12.28
C GLY A 263 -11.12 -70.28 -13.53
N ASN A 264 -10.09 -71.10 -13.35
CA ASN A 264 -9.80 -72.15 -14.35
C ASN A 264 -9.21 -73.39 -13.68
N HIS A 265 -10.08 -74.36 -13.37
CA HIS A 265 -9.73 -75.73 -13.04
C HIS A 265 -9.80 -76.55 -14.35
N ILE A 266 -8.66 -77.07 -14.82
CA ILE A 266 -8.64 -78.16 -15.81
C ILE A 266 -7.83 -79.33 -15.23
N HIS A 267 -8.49 -80.48 -15.27
CA HIS A 267 -8.07 -81.83 -14.87
C HIS A 267 -6.75 -82.29 -15.54
N SER A 268 -5.95 -83.06 -14.79
CA SER A 268 -4.86 -83.88 -15.32
C SER A 268 -4.85 -85.25 -14.63
N ASN A 269 -5.09 -86.30 -15.44
CA ASN A 269 -4.59 -87.68 -15.44
C ASN A 269 -4.64 -88.58 -14.19
N PHE A 270 -5.12 -89.80 -14.48
CA PHE A 270 -5.23 -91.06 -13.73
C PHE A 270 -6.51 -91.28 -12.91
#